data_AF-A0A6P0J0H1-F1
#
_entry.id   AF-A0A6P0J0H1-F1
#
_cell.length_a   1.000
_cell.length_b   1.000
_cell.length_c   1.000
_cell.angle_alpha   90.00
_cell.angle_beta   90.00
_cell.angle_gamma   90.00
#
_symmetry.space_group_name_H-M   'P 1'
#
loop_
_entity.id
_entity.type
_entity.pdbx_description
1 polymer ?
#
loop_
_entity_poly.entity_id
_entity_poly.type
_entity_poly.pdbx_seq_one_letter_code
_entity_poly.pdbx_strand_id
1 'polypeptide(L)'
;MLPTDLLISRQNGEEIIPKRLLINNQTCAMAAELIDCFIEATGSTQGNLDRKLSDWEGDSPDYRVKRGLAHILKTSFSTFEVVSPIDPKELRQRVFALAAQSVPSRQATQTTLESVSTALSQ
;
A
#
# COMPACT_ATOMS: atom_id res chain seq x y z
N MET A 1 -14.07 4.38 0.73
CA MET A 1 -14.88 3.95 1.89
C MET A 1 -13.94 3.40 2.96
N LEU A 2 -14.23 3.66 4.24
CA LEU A 2 -13.37 3.23 5.35
C LEU A 2 -13.62 1.74 5.68
N PRO A 3 -12.57 0.94 5.92
CA PRO A 3 -12.68 -0.44 6.39
C PRO A 3 -13.40 -0.55 7.74
N THR A 4 -14.17 -1.63 7.93
CA THR A 4 -14.95 -1.87 9.15
C THR A 4 -14.10 -1.92 10.42
N ASP A 5 -12.90 -2.48 10.34
CA ASP A 5 -11.92 -2.57 11.43
C ASP A 5 -11.36 -1.21 11.88
N LEU A 6 -11.46 -0.19 11.02
CA LEU A 6 -11.09 1.19 11.32
C LEU A 6 -12.27 2.04 11.80
N LEU A 7 -13.49 1.50 11.82
CA LEU A 7 -14.65 2.21 12.37
C LEU A 7 -14.48 2.38 13.89
N ILE A 8 -14.87 3.56 14.36
CA ILE A 8 -14.88 3.89 15.78
C ILE A 8 -16.30 4.30 16.16
N SER A 9 -16.90 3.52 17.05
CA SER A 9 -18.24 3.76 17.58
C SER A 9 -18.29 3.42 19.07
N ARG A 10 -19.35 3.85 19.73
CA ARG A 10 -19.71 3.44 21.09
C ARG A 10 -21.10 2.83 21.04
N GLN A 11 -21.34 1.80 21.83
CA GLN A 11 -22.69 1.28 22.07
C GLN A 11 -23.27 1.90 23.34
N ASN A 12 -24.55 2.28 23.27
CA ASN A 12 -25.33 2.74 24.41
C ASN A 12 -26.70 2.06 24.38
N GLY A 13 -26.86 0.97 25.15
CA GLY A 13 -28.03 0.11 25.04
C GLY A 13 -28.14 -0.50 23.63
N GLU A 14 -29.25 -0.21 22.94
CA GLU A 14 -29.52 -0.65 21.58
C GLU A 14 -28.99 0.32 20.50
N GLU A 15 -28.41 1.45 20.89
CA GLU A 15 -27.91 2.47 19.96
C GLU A 15 -26.42 2.32 19.65
N ILE A 16 -26.04 2.45 18.38
CA ILE A 16 -24.64 2.56 17.94
C ILE A 16 -24.35 4.02 17.58
N ILE A 17 -23.50 4.67 18.38
CA ILE A 17 -23.14 6.07 18.23
C ILE A 17 -21.76 6.17 17.58
N PRO A 18 -21.63 6.74 16.37
CA PRO A 18 -20.33 6.91 15.73
C PRO A 18 -19.47 7.92 16.50
N LYS A 19 -18.19 7.60 16.72
CA LYS A 19 -17.25 8.53 17.32
C LYS A 19 -16.75 9.49 16.23
N ARG A 20 -17.25 10.72 16.27
CA ARG A 20 -16.76 11.79 15.40
C ARG A 20 -15.38 12.25 15.87
N LEU A 21 -14.47 12.44 14.92
CA LEU A 21 -13.17 13.01 15.20
C LEU A 21 -13.32 14.52 15.43
N LEU A 22 -12.70 15.03 16.49
CA LEU A 22 -12.75 16.46 16.81
C LEU A 22 -11.86 17.24 15.84
N ILE A 23 -12.35 18.39 15.35
CA ILE A 23 -11.55 19.30 14.53
C ILE A 23 -10.85 20.26 15.49
N ASN A 24 -9.66 19.87 15.95
CA ASN A 24 -8.83 20.67 16.85
C ASN A 24 -7.37 20.68 16.38
N ASN A 25 -6.53 21.50 17.01
CA ASN A 25 -5.13 21.67 16.62
C ASN A 25 -4.35 20.35 16.57
N GLN A 26 -4.59 19.44 17.52
CA GLN A 26 -3.90 18.15 17.57
C GLN A 26 -4.26 17.27 16.37
N THR A 27 -5.56 17.15 16.06
CA THR A 27 -6.03 16.39 14.90
C THR A 27 -5.59 17.02 13.58
N CYS A 28 -5.64 18.35 13.48
CA CYS A 28 -5.17 19.06 12.29
C CYS A 28 -3.66 18.89 12.08
N ALA A 29 -2.85 18.96 13.15
CA ALA A 29 -1.41 18.72 13.06
C ALA A 29 -1.11 17.28 12.61
N MET A 30 -1.79 16.29 13.20
CA MET A 30 -1.66 14.88 12.79
C MET A 30 -2.02 14.68 11.31
N ALA A 31 -3.09 15.31 10.83
CA ALA A 31 -3.47 15.23 9.42
C ALA A 31 -2.45 15.92 8.51
N ALA A 32 -1.89 17.06 8.92
CA ALA A 32 -0.87 17.79 8.16
C ALA A 32 0.42 16.97 8.03
N GLU A 33 0.94 16.41 9.13
CA GLU A 33 2.11 15.52 9.11
C GLU A 33 1.92 14.34 8.15
N LEU A 34 0.70 13.77 8.15
CA LEU A 34 0.39 12.65 7.28
C LEU A 34 0.33 13.07 5.81
N ILE A 35 -0.25 14.23 5.51
CA ILE A 35 -0.26 14.79 4.14
C ILE A 35 1.17 14.99 3.66
N ASP A 36 2.04 15.58 4.50
CA ASP A 36 3.46 15.79 4.15
C ASP A 36 4.18 14.47 3.88
N CYS A 37 3.92 13.43 4.68
CA CYS A 37 4.45 12.09 4.45
C CYS A 37 4.08 11.52 3.06
N PHE A 38 2.84 11.73 2.60
CA PHE A 38 2.40 11.33 1.27
C PHE A 38 3.06 12.17 0.16
N ILE A 39 3.14 13.49 0.36
CA ILE A 39 3.80 14.40 -0.60
C ILE A 39 5.26 13.98 -0.81
N GLU A 40 6.01 13.76 0.27
CA GLU A 40 7.39 13.32 0.22
C GLU A 40 7.59 11.95 -0.42
N ALA A 41 6.59 11.06 -0.33
CA ALA A 41 6.65 9.73 -0.91
C ALA A 41 6.33 9.72 -2.42
N THR A 42 5.95 10.86 -3.01
CA THR A 42 5.67 10.96 -4.45
C THR A 42 6.87 10.50 -5.28
N GLY A 43 6.61 9.65 -6.28
CA GLY A 43 7.66 9.04 -7.12
C GLY A 43 8.40 7.86 -6.47
N SER A 44 8.16 7.55 -5.19
CA SER A 44 8.65 6.34 -4.55
C SER A 44 7.69 5.16 -4.73
N THR A 45 8.14 3.96 -4.39
CA THR A 45 7.27 2.79 -4.40
C THR A 45 6.23 2.86 -3.29
N GLN A 46 5.06 2.26 -3.51
CA GLN A 46 4.03 2.10 -2.49
C GLN A 46 4.57 1.42 -1.21
N GLY A 47 5.52 0.49 -1.34
CA GLY A 47 6.15 -0.17 -0.19
C GLY A 47 7.04 0.76 0.66
N ASN A 48 7.59 1.83 0.09
CA ASN A 48 8.30 2.85 0.85
C ASN A 48 7.30 3.66 1.71
N LEU A 49 6.23 4.14 1.09
CA LEU A 49 5.14 4.83 1.79
C LEU A 49 4.58 3.95 2.92
N ASP A 50 4.29 2.68 2.65
CA ASP A 50 3.74 1.76 3.66
C ASP A 50 4.68 1.58 4.87
N ARG A 51 6.00 1.62 4.65
CA ARG A 51 6.98 1.62 5.75
C ARG A 51 6.94 2.92 6.55
N LYS A 52 6.97 4.09 5.88
CA LYS A 52 6.85 5.40 6.55
C LYS A 52 5.57 5.50 7.40
N LEU A 53 4.45 4.98 6.88
CA LEU A 53 3.18 4.97 7.60
C LEU A 53 3.20 4.06 8.82
N SER A 54 3.83 2.87 8.71
CA SER A 54 4.03 1.96 9.84
C SER A 54 4.89 2.59 10.93
N ASP A 55 5.98 3.26 10.55
CA ASP A 55 6.88 3.94 11.51
C ASP A 55 6.17 5.12 12.19
N TRP A 56 5.37 5.89 11.43
CA TRP A 56 4.60 7.01 11.95
C TRP A 56 3.43 6.58 12.85
N GLU A 57 2.81 5.43 12.58
CA GLU A 57 1.80 4.83 13.47
C GLU A 57 2.41 4.57 14.86
N GLY A 58 3.54 3.85 14.88
CA GLY A 58 4.27 3.46 16.08
C GLY A 58 3.38 2.73 17.10
N ASP A 59 3.71 2.84 18.38
CA ASP A 59 2.93 2.26 19.49
C ASP A 59 1.80 3.19 19.99
N SER A 60 1.28 4.06 19.12
CA SER A 60 0.29 5.07 19.50
C SER A 60 -1.08 4.46 19.82
N PRO A 61 -1.74 4.84 20.93
CA PRO A 61 -3.09 4.35 21.25
C PRO A 61 -4.13 4.83 20.22
N ASP A 62 -3.85 5.90 19.49
CA ASP A 62 -4.72 6.46 18.44
C ASP A 62 -4.56 5.78 17.07
N TYR A 63 -4.02 4.55 17.01
CA TYR A 63 -3.72 3.83 15.77
C TYR A 63 -4.92 3.77 14.79
N ARG A 64 -6.16 3.65 15.29
CA ARG A 64 -7.36 3.63 14.42
C ARG A 64 -7.57 4.95 13.68
N VAL A 65 -7.35 6.09 14.34
CA VAL A 65 -7.47 7.42 13.70
C VAL A 65 -6.35 7.59 12.68
N LYS A 66 -5.11 7.26 13.07
CA LYS A 66 -3.93 7.30 12.22
C LYS A 66 -4.12 6.49 10.93
N ARG A 67 -4.47 5.20 11.06
CA ARG A 67 -4.75 4.31 9.93
C ARG A 67 -5.93 4.80 9.09
N GLY A 68 -6.96 5.33 9.74
CA GLY A 68 -8.14 5.84 9.03
C GLY A 68 -7.81 7.02 8.11
N LEU A 69 -7.05 7.99 8.62
CA LEU A 69 -6.57 9.12 7.80
C LEU A 69 -5.65 8.64 6.67
N ALA A 70 -4.73 7.72 6.96
CA ALA A 70 -3.81 7.17 5.96
C ALA A 70 -4.57 6.43 4.84
N HIS A 71 -5.59 5.66 5.20
CA HIS A 71 -6.45 4.97 4.23
C HIS A 71 -7.21 5.95 3.33
N ILE A 72 -7.75 7.04 3.90
CA ILE A 72 -8.43 8.08 3.12
C ILE A 72 -7.46 8.71 2.12
N LEU A 73 -6.27 9.12 2.55
CA LEU A 73 -5.26 9.70 1.65
C LEU A 73 -4.85 8.72 0.56
N LYS A 74 -4.60 7.45 0.91
CA LYS A 74 -4.19 6.41 -0.03
C LYS A 74 -5.26 6.06 -1.06
N THR A 75 -6.53 6.03 -0.67
CA THR A 75 -7.62 5.54 -1.55
C THR A 75 -8.37 6.64 -2.28
N SER A 76 -8.42 7.86 -1.74
CA SER A 76 -9.22 8.96 -2.30
C SER A 76 -8.38 10.11 -2.84
N PHE A 77 -7.12 10.24 -2.41
CA PHE A 77 -6.28 11.41 -2.74
C PHE A 77 -4.92 11.03 -3.34
N SER A 78 -4.70 9.75 -3.64
CA SER A 78 -3.46 9.26 -4.24
C SER A 78 -3.75 8.45 -5.49
N THR A 79 -2.82 8.49 -6.45
CA THR A 79 -2.83 7.66 -7.64
C THR A 79 -1.60 6.77 -7.63
N PHE A 80 -1.80 5.48 -7.86
CA PHE A 80 -0.72 4.50 -7.95
C PHE A 80 -0.70 3.93 -9.35
N GLU A 81 0.49 3.93 -9.96
CA GLU A 81 0.68 3.49 -11.33
C GLU A 81 1.63 2.31 -11.39
N VAL A 82 1.37 1.42 -12.33
CA VAL A 82 2.29 0.34 -12.68
C VAL A 82 3.34 0.92 -13.62
N VAL A 83 4.56 1.07 -13.11
CA VAL A 83 5.70 1.52 -13.92
C VAL A 83 6.37 0.32 -14.56
N SER A 84 5.89 -0.08 -15.74
CA SER A 84 6.45 -1.19 -16.51
C SER A 84 6.13 -1.03 -18.00
N PRO A 85 7.07 -1.31 -18.93
CA PRO A 85 6.81 -1.27 -20.36
C PRO A 85 5.92 -2.42 -20.86
N ILE A 86 5.75 -3.47 -20.04
CA ILE A 86 4.93 -4.65 -20.33
C ILE A 86 3.94 -4.84 -19.19
N ASP A 87 2.71 -5.28 -19.49
CA ASP A 87 1.75 -5.63 -18.45
C ASP A 87 2.34 -6.68 -17.48
N PRO A 88 2.36 -6.43 -16.16
CA PRO A 88 3.00 -7.34 -15.22
C PRO A 88 2.35 -8.72 -15.13
N LYS A 89 1.04 -8.86 -15.42
CA LYS A 89 0.39 -10.18 -15.40
C LYS A 89 0.88 -11.00 -16.58
N GLU A 90 0.96 -10.39 -17.76
CA GLU A 90 1.52 -11.02 -18.96
C GLU A 90 2.98 -11.41 -18.75
N LEU A 91 3.81 -10.50 -18.23
CA LEU A 91 5.21 -10.79 -17.93
C LEU A 91 5.36 -11.99 -16.98
N ARG A 92 4.58 -12.03 -15.90
CA ARG A 92 4.60 -13.16 -14.95
C ARG A 92 4.16 -14.46 -15.61
N GLN A 93 3.13 -14.44 -16.46
CA GLN A 93 2.67 -15.63 -17.17
C GLN A 93 3.78 -16.21 -18.04
N ARG A 94 4.49 -15.38 -18.81
CA ARG A 94 5.61 -15.83 -19.66
C ARG A 94 6.75 -16.42 -18.81
N VAL A 95 7.16 -15.74 -17.74
CA VAL A 95 8.20 -16.21 -16.83
C VAL A 95 7.83 -17.56 -16.19
N PHE A 96 6.62 -17.68 -15.66
CA PHE A 96 6.19 -18.90 -14.97
C PHE A 96 5.97 -20.08 -15.92
N ALA A 97 5.46 -19.82 -17.13
CA ALA A 97 5.31 -20.86 -18.15
C ALA A 97 6.67 -21.42 -18.61
N LEU A 98 7.71 -20.58 -18.70
CA LEU A 98 9.06 -21.04 -19.01
C LEU A 98 9.70 -21.77 -17.81
N ALA A 99 9.59 -21.21 -16.60
CA ALA A 99 10.15 -21.81 -15.39
C ALA A 99 9.61 -23.24 -15.15
N ALA A 100 8.32 -23.47 -15.43
CA ALA A 100 7.65 -24.75 -15.23
C ALA A 100 8.19 -25.90 -16.10
N GLN A 101 9.00 -25.61 -17.12
CA GLN A 101 9.61 -26.61 -18.01
C GLN A 101 10.90 -27.21 -17.44
N SER A 102 11.37 -26.73 -16.27
CA SER A 102 12.65 -27.11 -15.68
C SER A 102 12.53 -27.44 -14.19
N VAL A 103 13.50 -28.19 -13.67
CA VAL A 103 13.58 -28.48 -12.23
C VAL A 103 13.96 -27.20 -11.48
N PRO A 104 13.23 -26.80 -10.42
CA PRO A 104 13.53 -25.60 -9.66
C PRO A 104 14.95 -25.60 -9.09
N SER A 105 15.75 -24.63 -9.50
CA SER A 105 17.10 -24.39 -8.97
C SER A 105 17.52 -22.94 -9.23
N ARG A 106 18.50 -22.43 -8.48
CA ARG A 106 19.02 -21.06 -8.70
C ARG A 106 19.55 -20.88 -10.13
N GLN A 107 20.21 -21.91 -10.66
CA GLN A 107 20.72 -21.91 -12.03
C GLN A 107 19.58 -21.83 -13.05
N ALA A 108 18.54 -22.66 -12.89
CA ALA A 108 17.38 -22.66 -13.78
C ALA A 108 16.61 -21.32 -13.73
N THR A 109 16.51 -20.69 -12.55
CA THR A 109 15.94 -19.34 -12.42
C THR A 109 16.71 -18.32 -13.23
N GLN A 110 18.05 -18.30 -13.12
CA GLN A 110 18.87 -17.36 -13.87
C GLN A 110 18.70 -17.55 -15.38
N THR A 111 18.79 -18.79 -15.87
CA THR A 111 18.59 -19.12 -17.29
C THR A 111 17.19 -18.74 -17.79
N THR A 112 16.14 -18.98 -16.98
CA THR A 112 14.77 -18.57 -17.30
C THR A 112 14.66 -17.05 -17.47
N LEU A 113 15.20 -16.28 -16.52
CA LEU A 113 15.13 -14.81 -16.55
C LEU A 113 15.91 -14.23 -17.73
N GLU A 114 17.11 -14.75 -18.01
CA GLU A 114 17.93 -14.35 -19.17
C GLU A 114 17.22 -14.64 -20.49
N SER A 115 16.57 -15.81 -20.60
CA SER A 115 15.83 -16.22 -21.80
C SER A 115 14.62 -15.31 -22.05
N VAL A 116 13.83 -15.03 -21.00
CA VAL A 116 12.68 -14.11 -21.10
C VAL A 116 13.14 -12.69 -21.44
N SER A 117 14.21 -12.20 -20.79
CA SER A 117 14.76 -10.87 -21.08
C SER A 117 15.19 -10.74 -22.54
N THR A 118 15.87 -11.75 -23.09
CA THR A 118 16.32 -11.77 -24.48
C THR A 118 15.14 -11.75 -25.44
N ALA A 119 14.12 -12.58 -25.18
CA ALA A 119 12.92 -12.65 -26.01
C ALA A 119 12.06 -11.38 -25.99
N LEU A 120 12.16 -10.56 -24.93
CA LEU A 120 11.42 -9.30 -24.79
C LEU A 120 12.20 -8.08 -25.31
N SER A 121 13.49 -8.22 -25.63
CA SER A 121 14.36 -7.14 -26.10
C SER A 121 14.53 -7.12 -27.62
N GLN A 122 13.96 -8.10 -28.34
CA GLN A 122 13.91 -8.18 -29.80
C GLN A 122 12.60 -7.58 -30.32
#